data_AF-A0A353H859-F1
#
_entry.id   AF-A0A353H859-F1
#
_cell.length_a   1.000
_cell.length_b   1.000
_cell.length_c   1.000
_cell.angle_alpha   90.00
_cell.angle_beta   90.00
_cell.angle_gamma   90.00
#
_symmetry.space_group_name_H-M   'P 1'
#
loop_
_entity.id
_entity.type
_entity.pdbx_description
1 polymer ?
#
loop_
_entity_poly.entity_id
_entity_poly.type
_entity_poly.pdbx_seq_one_letter_code
_entity_poly.pdbx_strand_id
1 'polypeptide(L)'
;CIQTGKTIDDEKRLRFSANEFYFKSFAEMQQALPDYTDAITNTVQVAQLCQYEMEFGHYRYPVFHVPENISLNELLTKNAEAGLKTRLEQKEDEEGPLSEEVIREYEERLSFELKIIQDMGFAGYFLIVADFIEYARSSDIPVGPGRGSAAGSLTAFCLRITNIDPIKYGLIFERFLNPQRISMPDIDIDFCINGRDEVIHYVAEKYGRDNVCQIVTFGRMKARAVIRDVGRALNIPLKEVDHIAKLVPEGPNVSLERAIQEERELKRLEEGEGPAKKLLRISRGLEGLARHASTHASGLVISDRPLVEYLPLFKLSKGEIMTQFTMDQIEKLGLIKFDFLGLKTLTVIKYSLKLIQETSGTSVDIDRIPLNDEATYQLCSEGRTTGVFQLESSGMKELLRSLRPAVFEDIVALVALYRPGPLGSNMVNDFINGKHGKIKTKYLLPQLESILKETYGVILYQEQVMKIAQILASYTLAEADELRKAIGKKKQKVMARHKARFIEGAAKNNVDPKTAKRLFTLIDKFGGYGFNKSHSAAYAMIAYQTAYLKAHYPVQFMAALLTQDMGNQDKTIKNIAECREMGIEILPPDINESQA
;
A
#
# COMPACT_ATOMS: atom_id res chain seq x y z
N CYS A 1 -2.13 -36.06 -4.51
CA CYS A 1 -1.86 -35.87 -5.96
C CYS A 1 -1.23 -34.51 -6.24
N ILE A 2 -1.91 -33.39 -5.96
CA ILE A 2 -1.39 -32.05 -6.24
C ILE A 2 -0.08 -31.77 -5.49
N GLN A 3 -0.02 -31.96 -4.16
CA GLN A 3 1.23 -31.75 -3.42
C GLN A 3 2.36 -32.71 -3.83
N THR A 4 2.02 -33.94 -4.20
CA THR A 4 3.00 -34.98 -4.56
C THR A 4 3.41 -34.93 -6.03
N GLY A 5 2.88 -33.99 -6.83
CA GLY A 5 3.16 -33.90 -8.27
C GLY A 5 2.78 -35.15 -9.07
N LYS A 6 1.79 -35.92 -8.60
CA LYS A 6 1.34 -37.18 -9.24
C LYS A 6 -0.06 -37.03 -9.85
N THR A 7 -0.35 -37.81 -10.88
CA THR A 7 -1.69 -37.93 -11.46
C THR A 7 -2.54 -38.91 -10.64
N ILE A 8 -3.86 -38.88 -10.82
CA ILE A 8 -4.78 -39.85 -10.22
C ILE A 8 -4.56 -41.27 -10.73
N ASP A 9 -4.07 -41.39 -11.97
CA ASP A 9 -3.80 -42.65 -12.68
C ASP A 9 -2.49 -43.30 -12.23
N ASP A 10 -1.59 -42.56 -11.56
CA ASP A 10 -0.35 -43.12 -11.04
C ASP A 10 -0.65 -44.13 -9.91
N GLU A 11 -0.31 -45.39 -10.14
CA GLU A 11 -0.49 -46.48 -9.16
C GLU A 11 0.35 -46.28 -7.91
N LYS A 12 1.55 -45.69 -8.04
CA LYS A 12 2.50 -45.43 -6.95
C LYS A 12 2.23 -44.10 -6.24
N ARG A 13 1.11 -43.42 -6.55
CA ARG A 13 0.74 -42.19 -5.84
C ARG A 13 0.48 -42.46 -4.36
N LEU A 14 0.72 -41.45 -3.53
CA LEU A 14 0.30 -41.48 -2.14
C LEU A 14 -1.23 -41.73 -2.06
N ARG A 15 -1.60 -42.81 -1.36
CA ARG A 15 -2.99 -43.20 -1.08
C ARG A 15 -3.14 -43.33 0.43
N PHE A 16 -4.23 -42.81 0.96
CA PHE A 16 -4.66 -43.16 2.31
C PHE A 16 -5.17 -44.60 2.31
N SER A 17 -5.05 -45.30 3.43
CA SER A 17 -5.45 -46.70 3.57
C SER A 17 -6.95 -46.93 3.45
N ALA A 18 -7.76 -45.89 3.68
CA ALA A 18 -9.22 -45.92 3.66
C ALA A 18 -9.79 -44.54 3.32
N ASN A 19 -11.12 -44.46 3.13
CA ASN A 19 -11.86 -43.22 2.94
C ASN A 19 -12.52 -42.71 4.24
N GLU A 20 -12.07 -43.21 5.39
CA GLU A 20 -12.67 -42.98 6.72
C GLU A 20 -12.09 -41.76 7.46
N PHE A 21 -11.22 -40.97 6.80
CA PHE A 21 -10.50 -39.83 7.39
C PHE A 21 -11.26 -38.52 7.24
N TYR A 22 -12.44 -38.45 7.84
CA TYR A 22 -13.25 -37.22 7.91
C TYR A 22 -13.72 -36.98 9.36
N PHE A 23 -14.33 -35.82 9.61
CA PHE A 23 -14.94 -35.52 10.91
C PHE A 23 -16.20 -36.37 11.10
N LYS A 24 -16.02 -37.54 11.73
CA LYS A 24 -17.11 -38.45 12.08
C LYS A 24 -17.97 -37.86 13.20
N SER A 25 -19.27 -38.10 13.10
CA SER A 25 -20.22 -37.88 14.18
C SER A 25 -19.95 -38.83 15.36
N PHE A 26 -20.48 -38.47 16.53
CA PHE A 26 -20.38 -39.32 17.72
C PHE A 26 -20.91 -40.74 17.50
N ALA A 27 -22.04 -40.89 16.80
CA ALA A 27 -22.63 -42.19 16.48
C ALA A 27 -21.75 -43.02 15.53
N GLU A 28 -21.17 -42.40 14.50
CA GLU A 28 -20.21 -43.06 13.60
C GLU A 28 -18.94 -43.51 14.35
N MET A 29 -18.47 -42.72 15.32
CA MET A 29 -17.33 -43.09 16.17
C MET A 29 -17.64 -44.28 17.09
N GLN A 30 -18.83 -44.32 17.70
CA GLN A 30 -19.27 -45.46 18.52
C GLN A 30 -19.42 -46.73 17.68
N GLN A 31 -19.96 -46.63 16.47
CA GLN A 31 -20.05 -47.78 15.56
C GLN A 31 -18.67 -48.24 15.08
N ALA A 32 -17.74 -47.32 14.85
CA ALA A 32 -16.38 -47.64 14.43
C ALA A 32 -15.53 -48.25 15.57
N LEU A 33 -15.84 -47.92 16.84
CA LEU A 33 -15.10 -48.34 18.03
C LEU A 33 -16.04 -48.81 19.16
N PRO A 34 -16.85 -49.87 18.95
CA PRO A 34 -17.92 -50.27 19.86
C PRO A 34 -17.41 -50.65 21.27
N ASP A 35 -16.25 -51.30 21.33
CA ASP A 35 -15.65 -51.77 22.59
C ASP A 35 -14.83 -50.69 23.33
N TYR A 36 -14.75 -49.47 22.78
CA TYR A 36 -13.92 -48.38 23.31
C TYR A 36 -14.75 -47.14 23.69
N THR A 37 -15.98 -47.35 24.18
CA THR A 37 -16.87 -46.27 24.60
C THR A 37 -16.23 -45.38 25.70
N ASP A 38 -15.44 -45.97 26.59
CA ASP A 38 -14.69 -45.23 27.61
C ASP A 38 -13.63 -44.31 26.98
N ALA A 39 -12.93 -44.77 25.93
CA ALA A 39 -11.94 -43.95 25.23
C ALA A 39 -12.59 -42.75 24.53
N ILE A 40 -13.78 -42.93 23.94
CA ILE A 40 -14.57 -41.84 23.35
C ILE A 40 -14.94 -40.84 24.43
N THR A 41 -15.41 -41.30 25.59
CA THR A 41 -15.81 -40.43 26.71
C THR A 41 -14.61 -39.67 27.28
N ASN A 42 -13.43 -40.29 27.35
CA ASN A 42 -12.20 -39.65 27.80
C ASN A 42 -11.80 -38.45 26.93
N THR A 43 -12.17 -38.42 25.64
CA THR A 43 -11.89 -37.24 24.79
C THR A 43 -12.59 -35.97 25.31
N VAL A 44 -13.78 -36.12 25.90
CA VAL A 44 -14.51 -35.01 26.52
C VAL A 44 -13.83 -34.55 27.80
N GLN A 45 -13.33 -35.50 28.61
CA GLN A 45 -12.56 -35.18 29.82
C GLN A 45 -11.28 -34.42 29.47
N VAL A 46 -10.53 -34.87 28.46
CA VAL A 46 -9.34 -34.17 27.98
C VAL A 46 -9.71 -32.76 27.50
N ALA A 47 -10.78 -32.61 26.72
CA ALA A 47 -11.23 -31.30 26.27
C ALA A 47 -11.60 -30.35 27.43
N GLN A 48 -12.18 -30.88 28.52
CA GLN A 48 -12.50 -30.11 29.74
C GLN A 48 -11.25 -29.67 30.52
N LEU A 49 -10.17 -30.44 30.46
CA LEU A 49 -8.89 -30.11 31.11
C LEU A 49 -8.07 -29.07 30.32
N CYS A 50 -8.32 -28.94 29.02
CA CYS A 50 -7.62 -27.98 28.16
C CYS A 50 -8.18 -26.55 28.31
N GLN A 51 -7.73 -25.84 29.34
CA GLN A 51 -8.03 -24.41 29.55
C GLN A 51 -6.84 -23.56 29.10
N TYR A 52 -6.94 -22.98 27.91
CA TYR A 52 -5.95 -22.04 27.39
C TYR A 52 -6.67 -20.82 26.82
N GLU A 53 -6.33 -19.64 27.34
CA GLU A 53 -6.82 -18.37 26.82
C GLU A 53 -5.66 -17.58 26.22
N MET A 54 -5.83 -17.18 24.96
CA MET A 54 -4.88 -16.33 24.28
C MET A 54 -5.28 -14.87 24.50
N GLU A 55 -4.34 -14.07 25.02
CA GLU A 55 -4.58 -12.65 25.25
C GLU A 55 -4.51 -11.86 23.94
N PHE A 56 -5.54 -11.06 23.69
CA PHE A 56 -5.62 -10.17 22.53
C PHE A 56 -5.89 -8.72 22.98
N GLY A 57 -5.45 -7.74 22.19
CA GLY A 57 -5.78 -6.33 22.41
C GLY A 57 -4.82 -5.55 23.33
N HIS A 58 -3.74 -6.16 23.81
CA HIS A 58 -2.65 -5.45 24.50
C HIS A 58 -1.48 -5.24 23.55
N TYR A 59 -1.14 -3.98 23.28
CA TYR A 59 0.01 -3.66 22.42
C TYR A 59 1.33 -3.92 23.13
N ARG A 60 2.26 -4.55 22.40
CA ARG A 60 3.60 -4.91 22.85
C ARG A 60 4.60 -4.12 22.03
N TYR A 61 5.09 -3.01 22.59
CA TYR A 61 5.96 -2.08 21.90
C TYR A 61 7.40 -2.57 21.94
N PRO A 62 8.12 -2.57 20.80
CA PRO A 62 9.55 -2.82 20.84
C PRO A 62 10.28 -1.78 21.68
N VAL A 63 11.35 -2.22 22.35
CA VAL A 63 12.11 -1.36 23.25
C VAL A 63 13.13 -0.57 22.44
N PHE A 64 13.00 0.76 22.46
CA PHE A 64 14.05 1.65 21.96
C PHE A 64 14.97 2.04 23.12
N HIS A 65 16.21 1.56 23.08
CA HIS A 65 17.20 1.86 24.12
C HIS A 65 17.74 3.29 23.91
N VAL A 66 17.59 4.11 24.95
CA VAL A 66 18.10 5.48 25.01
C VAL A 66 19.32 5.54 25.93
N PRO A 67 20.26 6.50 25.72
CA PRO A 67 21.32 6.77 26.69
C PRO A 67 20.74 7.07 28.08
N GLU A 68 21.44 6.68 29.14
CA GLU A 68 20.98 6.90 30.52
C GLU A 68 20.64 8.39 30.75
N ASN A 69 19.46 8.66 31.34
CA ASN A 69 18.93 9.97 31.75
C ASN A 69 18.08 10.79 30.74
N ILE A 70 17.62 10.22 29.63
CA ILE A 70 16.65 10.90 28.73
C ILE A 70 15.43 10.00 28.50
N SER A 71 14.22 10.54 28.62
CA SER A 71 13.00 9.80 28.26
C SER A 71 12.78 9.73 26.75
N LEU A 72 12.01 8.73 26.27
CA LEU A 72 11.66 8.63 24.84
C LEU A 72 10.93 9.89 24.32
N ASN A 73 10.10 10.50 25.16
CA ASN A 73 9.36 11.70 24.81
C ASN A 73 10.30 12.90 24.63
N GLU A 74 11.25 13.09 25.54
CA GLU A 74 12.25 14.17 25.45
C GLU A 74 13.15 13.98 24.22
N LEU A 75 13.59 12.75 23.94
CA LEU A 75 14.41 12.45 22.78
C LEU A 75 13.64 12.71 21.48
N LEU A 76 12.37 12.31 21.40
CA LEU A 76 11.51 12.58 20.25
C LEU A 76 11.38 14.09 20.01
N THR A 77 11.02 14.86 21.04
CA THR A 77 10.86 16.31 20.94
C THR A 77 12.14 16.96 20.44
N LYS A 78 13.29 16.64 21.07
CA LYS A 78 14.58 17.20 20.70
C LYS A 78 14.94 16.91 19.23
N ASN A 79 14.74 15.66 18.78
CA ASN A 79 15.05 15.28 17.40
C ASN A 79 14.11 15.96 16.40
N ALA A 80 12.82 16.07 16.74
CA ALA A 80 11.83 16.67 15.86
C ALA A 80 12.00 18.20 15.76
N GLU A 81 12.36 18.89 16.84
CA GLU A 81 12.66 20.33 16.83
C GLU A 81 13.94 20.63 16.03
N ALA A 82 15.00 19.84 16.23
CA ALA A 82 16.23 19.97 15.43
C ALA A 82 15.97 19.69 13.93
N GLY A 83 15.14 18.68 13.65
CA GLY A 83 14.68 18.38 12.30
C GLY A 83 13.89 19.51 11.68
N LEU A 84 12.96 20.13 12.43
CA LEU A 84 12.16 21.27 11.97
C LEU A 84 13.06 22.44 11.58
N LYS A 85 14.04 22.79 12.41
CA LYS A 85 14.99 23.86 12.11
C LYS A 85 15.69 23.61 10.77
N THR A 86 16.22 22.39 10.57
CA THR A 86 16.89 22.00 9.33
C THR A 86 15.95 22.11 8.11
N ARG A 87 14.68 21.71 8.26
CA ARG A 87 13.67 21.78 7.19
C ARG A 87 13.29 23.22 6.85
N LEU A 88 13.20 24.10 7.84
CA LEU A 88 12.92 25.52 7.62
C LEU A 88 14.09 26.21 6.92
N GLU A 89 15.34 25.92 7.32
CA GLU A 89 16.55 26.41 6.63
C GLU A 89 16.56 25.97 5.16
N GLN A 90 16.28 24.69 4.88
CA GLN A 90 16.15 24.18 3.51
C GLN A 90 15.06 24.89 2.71
N LYS A 91 13.92 25.18 3.35
CA LYS A 91 12.81 25.88 2.73
C LYS A 91 13.16 27.33 2.43
N GLU A 92 13.91 28.00 3.31
CA GLU A 92 14.42 29.35 3.07
C GLU A 92 15.40 29.40 1.90
N ASP A 93 16.26 28.39 1.75
CA ASP A 93 17.17 28.26 0.61
C ASP A 93 16.43 28.10 -0.72
N GLU A 94 15.27 27.43 -0.72
CA GLU A 94 14.50 27.10 -1.93
C GLU A 94 13.46 28.18 -2.31
N GLU A 95 12.76 28.73 -1.32
CA GLU A 95 11.62 29.63 -1.52
C GLU A 95 11.94 31.10 -1.14
N GLY A 96 13.10 31.36 -0.53
CA GLY A 96 13.48 32.66 0.02
C GLY A 96 13.05 32.85 1.48
N PRO A 97 13.28 34.04 2.06
CA PRO A 97 13.03 34.29 3.48
C PRO A 97 11.57 34.04 3.85
N LEU A 98 11.36 33.23 4.90
CA LEU A 98 10.03 32.88 5.39
C LEU A 98 9.48 33.98 6.31
N SER A 99 8.16 34.17 6.29
CA SER A 99 7.51 35.07 7.23
C SER A 99 7.41 34.43 8.62
N GLU A 100 7.36 35.27 9.66
CA GLU A 100 7.14 34.80 11.03
C GLU A 100 5.83 34.00 11.18
N GLU A 101 4.80 34.35 10.39
CA GLU A 101 3.53 33.61 10.37
C GLU A 101 3.69 32.18 9.87
N VAL A 102 4.51 31.96 8.83
CA VAL A 102 4.78 30.62 8.30
C VAL A 102 5.60 29.82 9.30
N ILE A 103 6.66 30.38 9.86
CA ILE A 103 7.48 29.69 10.88
C ILE A 103 6.59 29.25 12.06
N ARG A 104 5.74 30.16 12.54
CA ARG A 104 4.81 29.90 13.64
C ARG A 104 3.80 28.79 13.31
N GLU A 105 3.29 28.72 12.08
CA GLU A 105 2.39 27.64 11.65
C GLU A 105 3.06 26.26 11.82
N TYR A 106 4.34 26.14 11.47
CA TYR A 106 5.09 24.90 11.60
C TYR A 106 5.36 24.53 13.06
N GLU A 107 5.77 25.50 13.88
CA GLU A 107 6.04 25.31 15.30
C GLU A 107 4.77 24.88 16.06
N GLU A 108 3.64 25.54 15.80
CA GLU A 108 2.35 25.21 16.41
C GLU A 108 1.89 23.82 15.97
N ARG A 109 2.04 23.48 14.68
CA ARG A 109 1.71 22.15 14.16
C ARG A 109 2.59 21.07 14.80
N LEU A 110 3.90 21.29 14.88
CA LEU A 110 4.83 20.31 15.48
C LEU A 110 4.49 20.07 16.95
N SER A 111 4.27 21.15 17.72
CA SER A 111 3.92 21.08 19.13
C SER A 111 2.62 20.30 19.37
N PHE A 112 1.61 20.54 18.52
CA PHE A 112 0.35 19.80 18.55
C PHE A 112 0.53 18.30 18.27
N GLU A 113 1.30 17.96 17.23
CA GLU A 113 1.56 16.56 16.88
C GLU A 113 2.37 15.84 17.96
N LEU A 114 3.45 16.45 18.45
CA LEU A 114 4.29 15.89 19.51
C LEU A 114 3.47 15.57 20.76
N LYS A 115 2.59 16.49 21.18
CA LYS A 115 1.70 16.27 22.32
C LYS A 115 0.84 15.02 22.11
N ILE A 116 0.19 14.89 20.96
CA ILE A 116 -0.68 13.73 20.68
C ILE A 116 0.13 12.43 20.63
N ILE A 117 1.31 12.44 20.00
CA ILE A 117 2.18 11.26 19.90
C ILE A 117 2.63 10.80 21.30
N GLN A 118 2.96 11.74 22.18
CA GLN A 118 3.36 11.48 23.56
C GLN A 118 2.19 10.99 24.41
N ASP A 119 1.02 11.64 24.34
CA ASP A 119 -0.20 11.27 25.07
C ASP A 119 -0.66 9.86 24.71
N MET A 120 -0.42 9.42 23.47
CA MET A 120 -0.79 8.08 22.99
C MET A 120 0.32 7.03 23.19
N GLY A 121 1.51 7.43 23.68
CA GLY A 121 2.62 6.51 23.95
C GLY A 121 3.38 6.02 22.72
N PHE A 122 3.34 6.75 21.60
CA PHE A 122 3.94 6.33 20.33
C PHE A 122 5.35 6.90 20.08
N ALA A 123 5.97 7.56 21.05
CA ALA A 123 7.30 8.15 20.88
C ALA A 123 8.37 7.11 20.50
N GLY A 124 8.39 5.95 21.18
CA GLY A 124 9.32 4.86 20.85
C GLY A 124 9.14 4.34 19.42
N TYR A 125 7.90 4.26 18.94
CA TYR A 125 7.61 3.82 17.57
C TYR A 125 8.19 4.79 16.52
N PHE A 126 7.98 6.10 16.69
CA PHE A 126 8.56 7.10 15.78
C PHE A 126 10.10 7.08 15.80
N LEU A 127 10.71 6.90 16.98
CA LEU A 127 12.17 6.80 17.12
C LEU A 127 12.73 5.55 16.44
N ILE A 128 12.06 4.39 16.58
CA ILE A 128 12.44 3.16 15.87
C ILE A 128 12.40 3.39 14.35
N VAL A 129 11.31 3.98 13.86
CA VAL A 129 11.16 4.24 12.42
C VAL A 129 12.20 5.22 11.90
N ALA A 130 12.44 6.32 12.61
CA ALA A 130 13.46 7.29 12.25
C ALA A 130 14.85 6.67 12.22
N ASP A 131 15.16 5.78 13.17
CA ASP A 131 16.47 5.16 13.31
C ASP A 131 16.88 4.30 12.10
N PHE A 132 16.03 3.34 11.69
CA PHE A 132 16.40 2.49 10.56
C PHE A 132 16.28 3.22 9.20
N ILE A 133 15.48 4.29 9.12
CA ILE A 133 15.48 5.17 7.93
C ILE A 133 16.78 5.97 7.85
N GLU A 134 17.27 6.50 8.97
CA GLU A 134 18.55 7.21 9.01
C GLU A 134 19.72 6.27 8.70
N TYR A 135 19.69 5.04 9.20
CA TYR A 135 20.63 3.99 8.80
C TYR A 135 20.59 3.73 7.29
N ALA A 136 19.40 3.58 6.71
CA ALA A 136 19.25 3.38 5.27
C ALA A 136 19.86 4.55 4.49
N ARG A 137 19.54 5.79 4.86
CA ARG A 137 20.07 6.98 4.17
C ARG A 137 21.59 7.10 4.31
N SER A 138 22.15 6.87 5.49
CA SER A 138 23.60 6.92 5.74
C SER A 138 24.37 5.78 5.06
N SER A 139 23.72 4.65 4.80
CA SER A 139 24.28 3.51 4.07
C SER A 139 24.01 3.58 2.55
N ASP A 140 23.63 4.76 2.03
CA ASP A 140 23.31 4.98 0.61
C ASP A 140 22.17 4.05 0.12
N ILE A 141 21.20 3.71 0.98
CA ILE A 141 20.00 2.94 0.62
C ILE A 141 18.84 3.91 0.40
N PRO A 142 18.36 4.07 -0.86
CA PRO A 142 17.25 4.96 -1.15
C PRO A 142 15.99 4.56 -0.39
N VAL A 143 15.37 5.57 0.22
CA VAL A 143 14.09 5.48 0.93
C VAL A 143 13.08 6.35 0.19
N GLY A 144 11.87 5.82 0.00
CA GLY A 144 10.79 6.58 -0.63
C GLY A 144 10.38 7.80 0.20
N PRO A 145 9.61 8.73 -0.39
CA PRO A 145 9.14 9.96 0.27
C PRO A 145 8.11 9.71 1.40
N GLY A 146 7.75 8.44 1.66
CA GLY A 146 6.73 8.00 2.61
C GLY A 146 5.58 7.30 1.89
N ARG A 147 4.77 6.52 2.61
CA ARG A 147 3.58 5.86 2.05
C ARG A 147 2.40 5.96 3.01
N GLY A 148 1.21 5.97 2.43
CA GLY A 148 -0.03 5.95 3.21
C GLY A 148 -0.34 7.32 3.82
N SER A 149 -0.85 7.34 5.04
CA SER A 149 -1.15 8.59 5.74
C SER A 149 0.05 9.20 6.47
N ALA A 150 1.17 8.48 6.62
CA ALA A 150 2.35 8.96 7.35
C ALA A 150 2.88 10.30 6.82
N ALA A 151 2.79 10.54 5.50
CA ALA A 151 3.15 11.82 4.88
C ALA A 151 2.30 13.03 5.36
N GLY A 152 1.22 12.82 6.11
CA GLY A 152 0.46 13.90 6.74
C GLY A 152 1.00 14.39 8.09
N SER A 153 2.05 13.76 8.63
CA SER A 153 2.68 14.16 9.90
C SER A 153 3.88 15.06 9.66
N LEU A 154 3.86 16.25 10.25
CA LEU A 154 5.01 17.14 10.30
C LEU A 154 6.13 16.53 11.16
N THR A 155 5.79 15.83 12.24
CA THR A 155 6.77 15.10 13.07
C THR A 155 7.54 14.07 12.23
N ALA A 156 6.83 13.31 11.37
CA ALA A 156 7.49 12.36 10.47
C ALA A 156 8.38 13.05 9.43
N PHE A 157 7.98 14.22 8.92
CA PHE A 157 8.78 15.01 7.99
C PHE A 157 10.06 15.58 8.63
N CYS A 158 9.95 16.08 9.87
CA CYS A 158 11.08 16.59 10.65
C CYS A 158 12.08 15.49 11.01
N LEU A 159 11.60 14.29 11.35
CA LEU A 159 12.45 13.12 11.61
C LEU A 159 12.97 12.43 10.34
N ARG A 160 12.76 13.02 9.16
CA ARG A 160 13.16 12.48 7.84
C ARG A 160 12.56 11.11 7.50
N ILE A 161 11.51 10.71 8.21
CA ILE A 161 10.72 9.51 7.92
C ILE A 161 9.99 9.69 6.59
N THR A 162 9.45 10.89 6.36
CA THR A 162 8.84 11.30 5.09
C THR A 162 9.63 12.45 4.49
N ASN A 163 9.51 12.62 3.17
CA ASN A 163 10.18 13.70 2.44
C ASN A 163 9.22 14.61 1.68
N ILE A 164 7.98 14.73 2.18
CA ILE A 164 6.96 15.62 1.64
C ILE A 164 6.50 16.56 2.73
N ASP A 165 6.51 17.85 2.42
CA ASP A 165 6.03 18.93 3.27
C ASP A 165 4.50 18.84 3.45
N PRO A 166 4.00 18.45 4.64
CA PRO A 166 2.58 18.27 4.86
C PRO A 166 1.80 19.59 4.89
N ILE A 167 2.44 20.71 5.25
CA ILE A 167 1.77 22.01 5.32
C ILE A 167 1.58 22.56 3.91
N LYS A 168 2.64 22.56 3.08
CA LYS A 168 2.59 23.01 1.68
C LYS A 168 1.51 22.31 0.86
N TYR A 169 1.37 21.00 1.00
CA TYR A 169 0.37 20.21 0.27
C TYR A 169 -0.96 20.02 1.02
N GLY A 170 -1.13 20.68 2.18
CA GLY A 170 -2.35 20.66 2.96
C GLY A 170 -2.76 19.26 3.45
N LEU A 171 -1.77 18.43 3.78
CA LEU A 171 -1.90 17.08 4.31
C LEU A 171 -2.25 17.12 5.81
N ILE A 172 -3.13 16.21 6.25
CA ILE A 172 -3.77 16.27 7.57
C ILE A 172 -3.19 15.22 8.51
N PHE A 173 -2.75 15.64 9.69
CA PHE A 173 -2.19 14.74 10.72
C PHE A 173 -3.23 13.80 11.30
N GLU A 174 -4.43 14.30 11.61
CA GLU A 174 -5.51 13.51 12.22
C GLU A 174 -6.01 12.37 11.32
N ARG A 175 -5.71 12.45 10.02
CA ARG A 175 -5.95 11.38 9.06
C ARG A 175 -4.95 10.22 9.25
N PHE A 176 -3.73 10.53 9.69
CA PHE A 176 -2.72 9.55 10.09
C PHE A 176 -3.01 9.03 11.50
N LEU A 177 -3.12 9.94 12.46
CA LEU A 177 -3.18 9.60 13.88
C LEU A 177 -4.25 10.47 14.55
N ASN A 178 -5.36 9.84 14.91
CA ASN A 178 -6.55 10.53 15.40
C ASN A 178 -6.56 10.54 16.94
N PRO A 179 -6.55 11.72 17.60
CA PRO A 179 -6.47 11.81 19.06
C PRO A 179 -7.71 11.24 19.78
N GLN A 180 -8.88 11.18 19.12
CA GLN A 180 -10.09 10.61 19.70
C GLN A 180 -10.12 9.08 19.65
N ARG A 181 -9.13 8.45 19.01
CA ARG A 181 -9.06 7.00 18.87
C ARG A 181 -7.63 6.51 18.93
N ILE A 182 -7.34 5.72 19.96
CA ILE A 182 -6.10 4.96 20.05
C ILE A 182 -6.14 3.84 19.00
N SER A 183 -5.51 4.08 17.86
CA SER A 183 -5.20 3.07 16.84
C SER A 183 -3.72 3.13 16.53
N MET A 184 -3.12 1.96 16.29
CA MET A 184 -1.71 1.88 15.96
C MET A 184 -1.41 2.68 14.68
N PRO A 185 -0.39 3.56 14.71
CA PRO A 185 0.10 4.21 13.50
C PRO A 185 0.75 3.17 12.58
N ASP A 186 0.33 3.13 11.33
CA ASP A 186 0.94 2.27 10.31
C ASP A 186 1.80 3.15 9.39
N ILE A 187 3.12 3.07 9.56
CA ILE A 187 4.09 3.75 8.72
C ILE A 187 4.65 2.71 7.75
N ASP A 188 4.08 2.70 6.56
CA ASP A 188 4.61 1.92 5.44
C ASP A 188 5.83 2.62 4.84
N ILE A 189 6.90 1.87 4.56
CA ILE A 189 8.18 2.43 4.11
C ILE A 189 8.65 1.69 2.86
N ASP A 190 8.99 2.48 1.84
CA ASP A 190 9.53 1.98 0.58
C ASP A 190 11.06 2.05 0.63
N PHE A 191 11.73 0.93 0.44
CA PHE A 191 13.19 0.83 0.25
C PHE A 191 13.50 0.41 -1.19
N CYS A 192 14.70 0.72 -1.67
CA CYS A 192 15.17 0.06 -2.89
C CYS A 192 15.25 -1.46 -2.69
N ILE A 193 14.99 -2.24 -3.74
CA ILE A 193 14.95 -3.71 -3.63
C ILE A 193 16.27 -4.28 -3.11
N ASN A 194 17.39 -3.71 -3.54
CA ASN A 194 18.72 -4.25 -3.26
C ASN A 194 19.19 -3.94 -1.83
N GLY A 195 18.71 -2.86 -1.21
CA GLY A 195 19.09 -2.46 0.15
C GLY A 195 18.09 -2.89 1.23
N ARG A 196 16.91 -3.39 0.85
CA ARG A 196 15.87 -3.83 1.80
C ARG A 196 16.40 -4.85 2.81
N ASP A 197 17.10 -5.88 2.34
CA ASP A 197 17.56 -6.98 3.19
C ASP A 197 18.68 -6.53 4.15
N GLU A 198 19.47 -5.53 3.76
CA GLU A 198 20.49 -4.89 4.60
C GLU A 198 19.85 -4.12 5.76
N VAL A 199 18.76 -3.38 5.49
CA VAL A 199 18.00 -2.70 6.55
C VAL A 199 17.36 -3.72 7.50
N ILE A 200 16.81 -4.83 6.98
CA ILE A 200 16.28 -5.92 7.83
C ILE A 200 17.39 -6.49 8.72
N HIS A 201 18.59 -6.69 8.17
CA HIS A 201 19.73 -7.17 8.92
C HIS A 201 20.11 -6.21 10.05
N TYR A 202 20.25 -4.91 9.76
CA TYR A 202 20.51 -3.87 10.75
C TYR A 202 19.48 -3.87 11.89
N VAL A 203 18.19 -3.94 11.55
CA VAL A 203 17.11 -3.98 12.54
C VAL A 203 17.23 -5.24 13.41
N ALA A 204 17.51 -6.41 12.82
CA ALA A 204 17.70 -7.65 13.56
C ALA A 204 18.93 -7.61 14.48
N GLU A 205 20.02 -6.95 14.07
CA GLU A 205 21.20 -6.79 14.92
C GLU A 205 20.99 -5.81 16.06
N LYS A 206 20.26 -4.71 15.80
CA LYS A 206 20.02 -3.65 16.79
C LYS A 206 18.98 -4.01 17.84
N TYR A 207 17.85 -4.59 17.43
CA TYR A 207 16.72 -4.90 18.32
C TYR A 207 16.74 -6.35 18.84
N GLY A 208 17.72 -7.14 18.40
CA GLY A 208 17.90 -8.54 18.79
C GLY A 208 17.34 -9.50 17.75
N ARG A 209 18.17 -10.48 17.33
CA ARG A 209 17.81 -11.43 16.26
C ARG A 209 16.62 -12.31 16.61
N ASP A 210 16.39 -12.57 17.89
CA ASP A 210 15.24 -13.36 18.37
C ASP A 210 13.95 -12.54 18.51
N ASN A 211 14.05 -11.21 18.47
CA ASN A 211 12.95 -10.27 18.62
C ASN A 211 12.41 -9.75 17.27
N VAL A 212 13.14 -10.03 16.18
CA VAL A 212 12.85 -9.53 14.83
C VAL A 212 12.64 -10.70 13.88
N CYS A 213 11.54 -10.68 13.13
CA CYS A 213 11.23 -11.77 12.21
C CYS A 213 10.36 -11.31 11.04
N GLN A 214 10.48 -11.98 9.90
CA GLN A 214 9.60 -11.74 8.76
C GLN A 214 8.24 -12.42 8.95
N ILE A 215 7.20 -11.81 8.41
CA ILE A 215 5.82 -12.32 8.53
C ILE A 215 5.54 -13.37 7.45
N VAL A 216 4.83 -14.45 7.79
CA VAL A 216 4.36 -15.42 6.78
C VAL A 216 3.17 -14.92 5.98
N THR A 217 3.20 -15.26 4.69
CA THR A 217 2.03 -15.25 3.83
C THR A 217 1.77 -16.65 3.29
N PHE A 218 0.49 -16.98 3.10
CA PHE A 218 0.09 -18.27 2.55
C PHE A 218 -0.42 -18.09 1.13
N GLY A 219 0.29 -18.70 0.17
CA GLY A 219 -0.16 -18.76 -1.21
C GLY A 219 -1.43 -19.61 -1.28
N ARG A 220 -2.58 -19.00 -1.59
CA ARG A 220 -3.86 -19.71 -1.74
C ARG A 220 -4.09 -20.16 -3.18
N MET A 221 -4.84 -21.25 -3.34
CA MET A 221 -5.25 -21.73 -4.65
C MET A 221 -6.33 -20.80 -5.25
N LYS A 222 -5.91 -19.87 -6.11
CA LYS A 222 -6.81 -18.96 -6.85
C LYS A 222 -7.56 -19.69 -7.97
N ALA A 223 -8.75 -19.22 -8.37
CA ALA A 223 -9.62 -19.83 -9.38
C ALA A 223 -8.90 -20.42 -10.61
N ARG A 224 -8.07 -19.62 -11.32
CA ARG A 224 -7.32 -20.12 -12.48
C ARG A 224 -6.23 -21.14 -12.12
N ALA A 225 -5.53 -20.92 -11.01
CA ALA A 225 -4.46 -21.81 -10.57
C ALA A 225 -4.99 -23.16 -10.11
N VAL A 226 -6.13 -23.18 -9.40
CA VAL A 226 -6.77 -24.43 -8.95
C VAL A 226 -7.25 -25.26 -10.12
N ILE A 227 -7.82 -24.65 -11.17
CA ILE A 227 -8.19 -25.36 -12.41
C ILE A 227 -6.96 -26.03 -13.03
N ARG A 228 -5.82 -25.31 -13.12
CA ARG A 228 -4.58 -25.87 -13.66
C ARG A 228 -4.03 -27.03 -12.84
N ASP A 229 -4.00 -26.88 -11.52
CA ASP A 229 -3.46 -27.92 -10.63
C ASP A 229 -4.34 -29.17 -10.60
N VAL A 230 -5.66 -29.00 -10.54
CA VAL A 230 -6.62 -30.10 -10.60
C VAL A 230 -6.58 -30.77 -11.97
N GLY A 231 -6.55 -30.01 -13.06
CA GLY A 231 -6.47 -30.55 -14.42
C GLY A 231 -5.24 -31.42 -14.62
N ARG A 232 -4.07 -30.97 -14.15
CA ARG A 232 -2.83 -31.76 -14.13
C ARG A 232 -2.95 -33.01 -13.26
N ALA A 233 -3.57 -32.92 -12.08
CA ALA A 233 -3.78 -34.09 -11.23
C ALA A 233 -4.76 -35.10 -11.86
N LEU A 234 -5.77 -34.64 -12.58
CA LEU A 234 -6.75 -35.44 -13.32
C LEU A 234 -6.23 -35.95 -14.68
N ASN A 235 -5.00 -35.61 -15.06
CA ASN A 235 -4.40 -35.99 -16.34
C ASN A 235 -5.17 -35.48 -17.57
N ILE A 236 -5.80 -34.30 -17.46
CA ILE A 236 -6.49 -33.63 -18.57
C ILE A 236 -5.45 -32.92 -19.45
N PRO A 237 -5.55 -32.96 -20.79
CA PRO A 237 -4.61 -32.27 -21.69
C PRO A 237 -4.45 -30.79 -21.34
N LEU A 238 -3.20 -30.31 -21.26
CA LEU A 238 -2.89 -28.95 -20.81
C LEU A 238 -3.60 -27.86 -21.63
N LYS A 239 -3.76 -28.07 -22.94
CA LYS A 239 -4.48 -27.13 -23.83
C LYS A 239 -5.93 -26.93 -23.41
N GLU A 240 -6.61 -28.01 -23.02
CA GLU A 240 -8.01 -27.95 -22.58
C GLU A 240 -8.11 -27.27 -21.21
N VAL A 241 -7.21 -27.62 -20.28
CA VAL A 241 -7.14 -27.01 -18.96
C VAL A 241 -6.88 -25.50 -19.05
N ASP A 242 -5.96 -25.07 -19.93
CA ASP A 242 -5.65 -23.66 -20.13
C ASP A 242 -6.80 -22.90 -20.82
N HIS A 243 -7.54 -23.54 -21.72
CA HIS A 243 -8.76 -22.96 -22.29
C HIS A 243 -9.79 -22.67 -21.19
N ILE A 244 -10.11 -23.68 -20.37
CA ILE A 244 -11.06 -23.52 -19.25
C ILE A 244 -10.57 -22.48 -18.24
N ALA A 245 -9.27 -22.45 -17.93
CA ALA A 245 -8.70 -21.46 -17.02
C ALA A 245 -8.78 -20.03 -17.58
N LYS A 246 -8.68 -19.83 -18.91
CA LYS A 246 -8.77 -18.51 -19.55
C LYS A 246 -10.20 -17.94 -19.55
N LEU A 247 -11.22 -18.79 -19.52
CA LEU A 247 -12.63 -18.35 -19.40
C LEU A 247 -12.92 -17.66 -18.07
N VAL A 248 -12.18 -17.98 -17.01
CA VAL A 248 -12.30 -17.28 -15.73
C VAL A 248 -11.71 -15.88 -15.88
N PRO A 249 -12.43 -14.79 -15.56
CA PRO A 249 -11.91 -13.44 -15.66
C PRO A 249 -10.63 -13.21 -14.85
N GLU A 250 -9.76 -12.30 -15.31
CA GLU A 250 -8.63 -11.81 -14.50
C GLU A 250 -9.10 -10.71 -13.57
N GLY A 251 -8.66 -10.76 -12.32
CA GLY A 251 -8.89 -9.66 -11.39
C GLY A 251 -8.72 -10.04 -9.93
N PRO A 252 -8.63 -9.04 -9.04
CA PRO A 252 -8.73 -9.25 -7.62
C PRO A 252 -10.14 -9.76 -7.26
N ASN A 253 -10.23 -10.68 -6.30
CA ASN A 253 -11.48 -11.22 -5.76
C ASN A 253 -12.39 -11.97 -6.77
N VAL A 254 -11.82 -12.49 -7.85
CA VAL A 254 -12.54 -13.43 -8.73
C VAL A 254 -12.62 -14.79 -8.04
N SER A 255 -13.83 -15.28 -7.82
CA SER A 255 -14.09 -16.65 -7.37
C SER A 255 -14.57 -17.51 -8.54
N LEU A 256 -14.29 -18.80 -8.46
CA LEU A 256 -14.73 -19.76 -9.47
C LEU A 256 -16.27 -19.80 -9.56
N GLU A 257 -16.96 -19.72 -8.42
CA GLU A 257 -18.42 -19.69 -8.37
C GLU A 257 -19.01 -18.48 -9.11
N ARG A 258 -18.44 -17.29 -8.92
CA ARG A 258 -18.87 -16.09 -9.62
C ARG A 258 -18.57 -16.18 -11.12
N ALA A 259 -17.40 -16.67 -11.48
CA ALA A 259 -17.02 -16.83 -12.88
C ALA A 259 -17.97 -17.80 -13.62
N ILE A 260 -18.39 -18.89 -12.98
CA ILE A 260 -19.37 -19.84 -13.56
C ILE A 260 -20.75 -19.19 -13.74
N GLN A 261 -21.16 -18.29 -12.84
CA GLN A 261 -22.45 -17.58 -12.96
C GLN A 261 -22.44 -16.53 -14.08
N GLU A 262 -21.32 -15.84 -14.27
CA GLU A 262 -21.18 -14.74 -15.24
C GLU A 262 -20.85 -15.24 -16.66
N GLU A 263 -20.08 -16.33 -16.79
CA GLU A 263 -19.63 -16.86 -18.09
C GLU A 263 -20.46 -18.07 -18.54
N ARG A 264 -21.12 -17.93 -19.70
CA ARG A 264 -22.04 -18.95 -20.23
C ARG A 264 -21.33 -20.25 -20.59
N GLU A 265 -20.10 -20.17 -21.08
CA GLU A 265 -19.33 -21.36 -21.47
C GLU A 265 -18.94 -22.20 -20.25
N LEU A 266 -18.51 -21.55 -19.15
CA LEU A 266 -18.20 -22.24 -17.89
C LEU A 266 -19.43 -22.95 -17.31
N LYS A 267 -20.59 -22.30 -17.36
CA LYS A 267 -21.84 -22.90 -16.92
C LYS A 267 -22.21 -24.15 -17.73
N ARG A 268 -22.05 -24.09 -19.06
CA ARG A 268 -22.28 -25.24 -19.94
C ARG A 268 -21.34 -26.41 -19.61
N LEU A 269 -20.07 -26.13 -19.29
CA LEU A 269 -19.08 -27.13 -18.90
C LEU A 269 -19.39 -27.76 -17.53
N GLU A 270 -20.00 -27.01 -16.61
CA GLU A 270 -20.44 -27.53 -15.30
C GLU A 270 -21.68 -28.44 -15.44
N GLU A 271 -22.63 -28.06 -16.29
CA GLU A 271 -23.90 -28.78 -16.50
C GLU A 271 -23.75 -30.02 -17.39
N GLY A 272 -22.73 -30.06 -18.26
CA GLY A 272 -22.49 -31.16 -19.19
C GLY A 272 -22.02 -32.48 -18.56
N GLU A 273 -21.48 -33.36 -19.39
CA GLU A 273 -20.88 -34.63 -18.98
C GLU A 273 -19.40 -34.68 -19.38
N GLY A 274 -18.58 -35.36 -18.56
CA GLY A 274 -17.17 -35.60 -18.87
C GLY A 274 -16.15 -34.97 -17.90
N PRO A 275 -14.87 -34.90 -18.30
CA PRO A 275 -13.76 -34.53 -17.42
C PRO A 275 -13.84 -33.07 -16.93
N ALA A 276 -14.40 -32.16 -17.74
CA ALA A 276 -14.55 -30.74 -17.38
C ALA A 276 -15.47 -30.52 -16.17
N LYS A 277 -16.58 -31.25 -16.05
CA LYS A 277 -17.46 -31.19 -14.88
C LYS A 277 -16.77 -31.65 -13.61
N LYS A 278 -16.02 -32.76 -13.69
CA LYS A 278 -15.25 -33.29 -12.56
C LYS A 278 -14.14 -32.30 -12.14
N LEU A 279 -13.47 -31.69 -13.13
CA LEU A 279 -12.48 -30.65 -12.93
C LEU A 279 -13.05 -29.45 -12.17
N LEU A 280 -14.17 -28.87 -12.63
CA LEU A 280 -14.79 -27.70 -12.00
C LEU A 280 -15.29 -28.00 -10.58
N ARG A 281 -15.94 -29.16 -10.38
CA ARG A 281 -16.44 -29.58 -9.06
C ARG A 281 -15.31 -29.72 -8.03
N ILE A 282 -14.22 -30.40 -8.40
CA ILE A 282 -13.06 -30.56 -7.49
C ILE A 282 -12.37 -29.20 -7.28
N SER A 283 -12.26 -28.38 -8.33
CA SER A 283 -11.66 -27.05 -8.25
C SER A 283 -12.41 -26.15 -7.28
N ARG A 284 -13.75 -26.19 -7.24
CA ARG A 284 -14.56 -25.45 -6.25
C ARG A 284 -14.25 -25.86 -4.81
N GLY A 285 -14.08 -27.16 -4.55
CA GLY A 285 -13.76 -27.66 -3.20
C GLY A 285 -12.34 -27.34 -2.74
N LEU A 286 -11.43 -27.07 -3.66
CA LEU A 286 -10.02 -26.77 -3.35
C LEU A 286 -9.69 -25.27 -3.46
N GLU A 287 -10.57 -24.46 -4.03
CA GLU A 287 -10.41 -23.01 -4.12
C GLU A 287 -10.24 -22.39 -2.72
N GLY A 288 -9.26 -21.50 -2.58
CA GLY A 288 -9.01 -20.79 -1.33
C GLY A 288 -8.19 -21.57 -0.29
N LEU A 289 -7.94 -22.86 -0.47
CA LEU A 289 -7.04 -23.62 0.40
C LEU A 289 -5.61 -23.09 0.30
N ALA A 290 -4.88 -23.18 1.42
CA ALA A 290 -3.46 -22.83 1.49
C ALA A 290 -2.61 -23.88 0.74
N ARG A 291 -1.70 -23.42 -0.11
CA ARG A 291 -0.85 -24.27 -0.95
C ARG A 291 0.58 -24.36 -0.41
N HIS A 292 1.17 -23.25 -0.04
CA HIS A 292 2.53 -23.16 0.49
C HIS A 292 2.67 -21.93 1.37
N ALA A 293 3.59 -22.01 2.33
CA ALA A 293 4.08 -20.85 3.05
C ALA A 293 5.11 -20.11 2.17
N SER A 294 5.06 -18.78 2.21
CA SER A 294 6.00 -17.89 1.55
C SER A 294 6.22 -16.67 2.43
N THR A 295 7.37 -16.01 2.28
CA THR A 295 7.68 -14.75 2.97
C THR A 295 6.74 -13.64 2.53
N HIS A 296 6.17 -12.89 3.48
CA HIS A 296 5.42 -11.68 3.15
C HIS A 296 6.38 -10.69 2.50
N ALA A 297 5.99 -10.12 1.36
CA ALA A 297 6.89 -9.28 0.56
C ALA A 297 7.41 -8.04 1.31
N SER A 298 6.67 -7.58 2.33
CA SER A 298 7.02 -6.38 3.10
C SER A 298 7.04 -6.57 4.62
N GLY A 299 6.48 -7.66 5.16
CA GLY A 299 6.07 -7.67 6.57
C GLY A 299 7.21 -8.07 7.50
N LEU A 300 7.56 -7.19 8.42
CA LEU A 300 8.49 -7.42 9.52
C LEU A 300 7.74 -7.25 10.86
N VAL A 301 8.04 -8.08 11.85
CA VAL A 301 7.57 -7.90 13.23
C VAL A 301 8.78 -7.65 14.14
N ILE A 302 8.62 -6.70 15.06
CA ILE A 302 9.61 -6.39 16.10
C ILE A 302 8.89 -6.45 17.46
N SER A 303 9.43 -7.19 18.42
CA SER A 303 8.89 -7.34 19.77
C SER A 303 9.85 -6.83 20.85
N ASP A 304 9.34 -6.68 22.07
CA ASP A 304 10.11 -6.38 23.28
C ASP A 304 10.87 -7.58 23.86
N ARG A 305 10.50 -8.80 23.44
CA ARG A 305 11.04 -10.08 23.92
C ARG A 305 11.17 -11.08 22.78
N PRO A 306 11.83 -12.23 22.97
CA PRO A 306 11.94 -13.26 21.94
C PRO A 306 10.56 -13.66 21.38
N LEU A 307 10.41 -13.64 20.06
CA LEU A 307 9.12 -13.85 19.40
C LEU A 307 8.49 -15.21 19.70
N VAL A 308 9.30 -16.20 20.03
CA VAL A 308 8.87 -17.56 20.43
C VAL A 308 8.01 -17.56 21.70
N GLU A 309 8.09 -16.51 22.54
CA GLU A 309 7.21 -16.36 23.70
C GLU A 309 5.78 -15.96 23.31
N TYR A 310 5.59 -15.38 22.12
CA TYR A 310 4.30 -14.88 21.65
C TYR A 310 3.67 -15.73 20.56
N LEU A 311 4.49 -16.26 19.64
CA LEU A 311 4.02 -16.99 18.48
C LEU A 311 5.01 -18.05 18.01
N PRO A 312 4.52 -19.11 17.35
CA PRO A 312 5.41 -20.10 16.77
C PRO A 312 6.12 -19.55 15.52
N LEU A 313 7.35 -19.99 15.32
CA LEU A 313 8.19 -19.64 14.18
C LEU A 313 8.29 -20.81 13.18
N PHE A 314 8.64 -20.48 11.94
CA PHE A 314 8.84 -21.40 10.84
C PHE A 314 10.13 -21.04 10.10
N LYS A 315 10.95 -22.04 9.81
CA LYS A 315 12.21 -21.86 9.10
C LYS A 315 12.07 -22.39 7.67
N LEU A 316 12.30 -21.53 6.68
CA LEU A 316 12.35 -21.93 5.28
C LEU A 316 13.64 -22.72 4.97
N SER A 317 13.63 -23.44 3.85
CA SER A 317 14.77 -24.24 3.38
C SER A 317 16.06 -23.41 3.18
N LYS A 318 15.93 -22.12 2.88
CA LYS A 318 17.04 -21.18 2.73
C LYS A 318 17.56 -20.58 4.05
N GLY A 319 17.01 -21.00 5.18
CA GLY A 319 17.45 -20.55 6.51
C GLY A 319 16.71 -19.35 7.08
N GLU A 320 15.89 -18.66 6.28
CA GLU A 320 15.04 -17.55 6.72
C GLU A 320 14.04 -18.01 7.79
N ILE A 321 13.93 -17.24 8.87
CA ILE A 321 12.99 -17.47 9.96
C ILE A 321 11.79 -16.54 9.77
N MET A 322 10.60 -17.10 9.96
CA MET A 322 9.34 -16.41 9.77
C MET A 322 8.34 -16.72 10.87
N THR A 323 7.34 -15.87 11.07
CA THR A 323 6.18 -16.19 11.90
C THR A 323 5.35 -17.33 11.31
N GLN A 324 4.57 -18.07 12.11
CA GLN A 324 3.53 -18.95 11.57
C GLN A 324 2.16 -18.25 11.47
N PHE A 325 2.00 -17.12 12.16
CA PHE A 325 0.80 -16.31 12.11
C PHE A 325 0.87 -15.28 10.99
N THR A 326 -0.26 -15.10 10.31
CA THR A 326 -0.41 -14.10 9.27
C THR A 326 -0.43 -12.69 9.87
N MET A 327 -0.21 -11.70 9.02
CA MET A 327 -0.21 -10.27 9.39
C MET A 327 -1.42 -9.87 10.25
N ASP A 328 -2.63 -10.29 9.89
CA ASP A 328 -3.86 -9.96 10.62
C ASP A 328 -3.97 -10.66 11.98
N GLN A 329 -3.30 -11.80 12.15
CA GLN A 329 -3.24 -12.52 13.43
C GLN A 329 -2.21 -11.89 14.36
N ILE A 330 -1.05 -11.48 13.83
CA ILE A 330 -0.01 -10.75 14.58
C ILE A 330 -0.56 -9.44 15.13
N GLU A 331 -1.30 -8.68 14.32
CA GLU A 331 -1.92 -7.42 14.76
C GLU A 331 -2.91 -7.63 15.92
N LYS A 332 -3.71 -8.71 15.88
CA LYS A 332 -4.64 -9.05 16.98
C LYS A 332 -3.91 -9.40 18.28
N LEU A 333 -2.72 -9.99 18.18
CA LEU A 333 -1.84 -10.27 19.32
C LEU A 333 -1.16 -9.01 19.88
N GLY A 334 -1.35 -7.86 19.23
CA GLY A 334 -0.81 -6.58 19.67
C GLY A 334 0.69 -6.40 19.39
N LEU A 335 1.29 -7.27 18.58
CA LEU A 335 2.66 -7.09 18.11
C LEU A 335 2.73 -6.03 17.02
N ILE A 336 3.81 -5.26 17.01
CA ILE A 336 4.00 -4.17 16.05
C ILE A 336 4.63 -4.71 14.78
N LYS A 337 3.95 -4.41 13.67
CA LYS A 337 4.43 -4.71 12.32
C LYS A 337 5.06 -3.47 11.69
N PHE A 338 6.01 -3.72 10.80
CA PHE A 338 6.57 -2.74 9.89
C PHE A 338 6.51 -3.30 8.48
N ASP A 339 6.10 -2.48 7.52
CA ASP A 339 6.03 -2.87 6.12
C ASP A 339 7.20 -2.26 5.34
N PHE A 340 8.22 -3.09 5.09
CA PHE A 340 9.42 -2.77 4.31
C PHE A 340 9.24 -3.23 2.88
N LEU A 341 8.69 -2.36 2.03
CA LEU A 341 8.40 -2.69 0.65
C LEU A 341 9.63 -2.45 -0.23
N GLY A 342 10.05 -3.47 -0.99
CA GLY A 342 11.07 -3.31 -2.02
C GLY A 342 10.48 -2.66 -3.27
N LEU A 343 10.73 -1.37 -3.47
CA LEU A 343 10.26 -0.63 -4.63
C LEU A 343 11.35 -0.55 -5.70
N LYS A 344 11.15 -1.29 -6.80
CA LYS A 344 12.06 -1.31 -7.96
C LYS A 344 12.41 0.09 -8.46
N THR A 345 11.44 1.00 -8.46
CA THR A 345 11.61 2.37 -8.94
C THR A 345 12.72 3.12 -8.21
N LEU A 346 12.85 2.94 -6.89
CA LEU A 346 13.92 3.56 -6.12
C LEU A 346 15.29 3.02 -6.54
N THR A 347 15.38 1.73 -6.87
CA THR A 347 16.59 1.14 -7.47
C THR A 347 16.89 1.75 -8.83
N VAL A 348 15.87 1.94 -9.70
CA VAL A 348 16.05 2.61 -11.01
C VAL A 348 16.58 4.03 -10.82
N ILE A 349 16.02 4.81 -9.89
CA ILE A 349 16.48 6.17 -9.57
C ILE A 349 17.95 6.14 -9.15
N LYS A 350 18.32 5.28 -8.17
CA LYS A 350 19.71 5.18 -7.70
C LYS A 350 20.69 4.85 -8.83
N TYR A 351 20.37 3.85 -9.64
CA TYR A 351 21.22 3.47 -10.78
C TYR A 351 21.31 4.59 -11.81
N SER A 352 20.22 5.32 -12.06
CA SER A 352 20.22 6.48 -12.95
C SER A 352 21.18 7.55 -12.44
N LEU A 353 21.10 7.91 -11.16
CA LEU A 353 21.99 8.91 -10.53
C LEU A 353 23.46 8.48 -10.59
N LYS A 354 23.74 7.20 -10.30
CA LYS A 354 25.08 6.63 -10.41
C LYS A 354 25.63 6.77 -11.84
N LEU A 355 24.85 6.39 -12.85
CA LEU A 355 25.25 6.49 -14.26
C LEU A 355 25.43 7.94 -14.70
N ILE A 356 24.60 8.87 -14.21
CA ILE A 356 24.77 10.31 -14.50
C ILE A 356 26.12 10.79 -13.95
N GLN A 357 26.42 10.47 -12.69
CA GLN A 357 27.69 10.85 -12.06
C GLN A 357 28.90 10.25 -12.80
N GLU A 358 28.82 8.99 -13.23
CA GLU A 358 29.91 8.30 -13.95
C GLU A 358 30.11 8.83 -15.37
N THR A 359 29.04 9.20 -16.07
CA THR A 359 29.11 9.58 -17.50
C THR A 359 29.29 11.08 -17.72
N SER A 360 28.70 11.93 -16.87
CA SER A 360 28.78 13.39 -17.02
C SER A 360 29.60 14.08 -15.93
N GLY A 361 29.96 13.38 -14.84
CA GLY A 361 30.59 13.99 -13.67
C GLY A 361 29.63 14.83 -12.81
N THR A 362 28.35 14.92 -13.19
CA THR A 362 27.34 15.74 -12.50
C THR A 362 26.70 14.96 -11.36
N SER A 363 26.70 15.54 -10.16
CA SER A 363 25.93 15.02 -9.03
C SER A 363 24.55 15.66 -9.01
N VAL A 364 23.51 14.82 -9.13
CA VAL A 364 22.11 15.27 -9.08
C VAL A 364 21.52 14.85 -7.74
N ASP A 365 21.09 15.82 -6.95
CA ASP A 365 20.31 15.58 -5.74
C ASP A 365 18.83 15.43 -6.11
N ILE A 366 18.34 14.19 -6.11
CA ILE A 366 16.97 13.87 -6.54
C ILE A 366 15.88 14.43 -5.60
N ASP A 367 16.25 14.71 -4.34
CA ASP A 367 15.32 15.27 -3.36
C ASP A 367 15.16 16.78 -3.51
N ARG A 368 16.03 17.44 -4.30
CA ARG A 368 16.05 18.90 -4.52
C ARG A 368 15.76 19.33 -5.95
N ILE A 369 15.21 18.44 -6.77
CA ILE A 369 14.85 18.78 -8.15
C ILE A 369 13.70 19.82 -8.18
N PRO A 370 13.71 20.76 -9.14
CA PRO A 370 12.64 21.75 -9.26
C PRO A 370 11.32 21.06 -9.66
N LEU A 371 10.24 21.35 -8.95
CA LEU A 371 8.90 20.78 -9.22
C LEU A 371 8.11 21.55 -10.28
N ASN A 372 8.69 22.60 -10.86
CA ASN A 372 8.11 23.46 -11.90
C ASN A 372 8.83 23.29 -13.26
N ASP A 373 9.57 22.20 -13.46
CA ASP A 373 10.33 21.95 -14.69
C ASP A 373 9.43 21.68 -15.91
N GLU A 374 9.54 22.54 -16.93
CA GLU A 374 8.70 22.50 -18.13
C GLU A 374 8.93 21.24 -18.97
N ALA A 375 10.18 20.80 -19.13
CA ALA A 375 10.53 19.61 -19.93
C ALA A 375 9.88 18.33 -19.35
N THR A 376 9.85 18.21 -18.02
CA THR A 376 9.20 17.12 -17.31
C THR A 376 7.69 17.10 -17.56
N TYR A 377 7.04 18.26 -17.48
CA TYR A 377 5.60 18.37 -17.76
C TYR A 377 5.26 18.17 -19.23
N GLN A 378 6.13 18.58 -20.15
CA GLN A 378 5.97 18.34 -21.58
C GLN A 378 6.03 16.84 -21.88
N LEU A 379 7.03 16.12 -21.36
CA LEU A 379 7.14 14.66 -21.50
C LEU A 379 5.86 13.95 -21.03
N CYS A 380 5.33 14.38 -19.88
CA CYS A 380 4.08 13.87 -19.34
C CYS A 380 2.89 14.20 -20.24
N SER A 381 2.77 15.46 -20.69
CA SER A 381 1.68 15.96 -21.55
C SER A 381 1.65 15.30 -22.94
N GLU A 382 2.78 14.84 -23.45
CA GLU A 382 2.86 14.08 -24.70
C GLU A 382 2.55 12.58 -24.52
N GLY A 383 2.42 12.13 -23.26
CA GLY A 383 2.19 10.73 -22.92
C GLY A 383 3.41 9.83 -23.16
N ARG A 384 4.62 10.40 -23.18
CA ARG A 384 5.90 9.68 -23.33
C ARG A 384 6.38 9.09 -22.00
N THR A 385 5.47 8.48 -21.25
CA THR A 385 5.69 8.04 -19.86
C THR A 385 6.00 6.55 -19.73
N THR A 386 6.47 5.88 -20.78
CA THR A 386 7.02 4.51 -20.64
C THR A 386 8.17 4.52 -19.65
N GLY A 387 8.15 3.62 -18.65
CA GLY A 387 9.15 3.58 -17.59
C GLY A 387 8.94 4.58 -16.45
N VAL A 388 8.05 5.57 -16.60
CA VAL A 388 7.70 6.53 -15.55
C VAL A 388 6.74 5.86 -14.57
N PHE A 389 7.08 5.91 -13.28
CA PHE A 389 6.35 5.21 -12.23
C PHE A 389 4.89 5.67 -12.14
N GLN A 390 3.95 4.72 -11.96
CA GLN A 390 2.48 4.91 -11.97
C GLN A 390 1.87 5.44 -13.29
N LEU A 391 2.67 6.01 -14.18
CA LEU A 391 2.20 6.76 -15.34
C LEU A 391 2.33 6.02 -16.69
N GLU A 392 2.69 4.74 -16.68
CA GLU A 392 3.08 4.01 -17.90
C GLU A 392 1.96 3.31 -18.68
N SER A 393 0.77 3.14 -18.08
CA SER A 393 -0.33 2.39 -18.72
C SER A 393 -0.95 3.17 -19.89
N SER A 394 -1.51 2.46 -20.88
CA SER A 394 -2.09 3.09 -22.08
C SER A 394 -3.19 4.12 -21.75
N GLY A 395 -4.16 3.76 -20.91
CA GLY A 395 -5.21 4.68 -20.50
C GLY A 395 -4.68 5.86 -19.67
N MET A 396 -3.62 5.66 -18.89
CA MET A 396 -2.99 6.76 -18.14
C MET A 396 -2.26 7.72 -19.09
N LYS A 397 -1.59 7.22 -20.13
CA LYS A 397 -0.99 8.05 -21.19
C LYS A 397 -2.03 8.90 -21.92
N GLU A 398 -3.20 8.34 -22.21
CA GLU A 398 -4.31 9.09 -22.82
C GLU A 398 -4.86 10.17 -21.88
N LEU A 399 -5.01 9.83 -20.59
CA LEU A 399 -5.44 10.77 -19.57
C LEU A 399 -4.44 11.94 -19.43
N LEU A 400 -3.14 11.64 -19.41
CA LEU A 400 -2.06 12.62 -19.37
C LEU A 400 -2.12 13.59 -20.57
N ARG A 401 -2.30 13.07 -21.79
CA ARG A 401 -2.43 13.92 -23.00
C ARG A 401 -3.62 14.85 -22.97
N SER A 402 -4.71 14.39 -22.34
CA SER A 402 -5.95 15.15 -22.21
C SER A 402 -5.85 16.19 -21.09
N LEU A 403 -5.22 15.84 -19.95
CA LEU A 403 -5.07 16.72 -18.81
C LEU A 403 -3.96 17.77 -19.00
N ARG A 404 -2.86 17.40 -19.66
CA ARG A 404 -1.64 18.21 -19.84
C ARG A 404 -1.10 18.80 -18.53
N PRO A 405 -0.61 17.97 -17.58
CA PRO A 405 -0.17 18.43 -16.26
C PRO A 405 0.84 19.57 -16.38
N ALA A 406 0.71 20.60 -15.55
CA ALA A 406 1.59 21.79 -15.57
C ALA A 406 2.12 22.16 -14.18
N VAL A 407 1.53 21.60 -13.12
CA VAL A 407 1.95 21.77 -11.73
C VAL A 407 1.95 20.41 -11.04
N PHE A 408 2.65 20.31 -9.91
CA PHE A 408 2.85 19.03 -9.22
C PHE A 408 1.51 18.44 -8.75
N GLU A 409 0.60 19.31 -8.29
CA GLU A 409 -0.75 18.95 -7.85
C GLU A 409 -1.57 18.23 -8.93
N ASP A 410 -1.31 18.51 -10.21
CA ASP A 410 -1.97 17.78 -11.30
C ASP A 410 -1.53 16.30 -11.33
N ILE A 411 -0.26 16.01 -11.04
CA ILE A 411 0.26 14.63 -10.95
C ILE A 411 -0.31 13.93 -9.72
N VAL A 412 -0.38 14.65 -8.58
CA VAL A 412 -1.06 14.16 -7.38
C VAL A 412 -2.51 13.78 -7.69
N ALA A 413 -3.21 14.59 -8.48
CA ALA A 413 -4.60 14.34 -8.87
C ALA A 413 -4.73 13.18 -9.88
N LEU A 414 -3.81 13.04 -10.83
CA LEU A 414 -3.81 11.96 -11.82
C LEU A 414 -3.78 10.58 -11.17
N VAL A 415 -2.92 10.39 -10.18
CA VAL A 415 -2.81 9.15 -9.41
C VAL A 415 -4.13 8.82 -8.71
N ALA A 416 -4.86 9.83 -8.23
CA ALA A 416 -6.17 9.66 -7.61
C ALA A 416 -7.30 9.40 -8.62
N LEU A 417 -7.25 10.04 -9.80
CA LEU A 417 -8.30 9.99 -10.84
C LEU A 417 -8.28 8.70 -11.66
N TYR A 418 -7.12 8.11 -11.93
CA TYR A 418 -7.01 6.93 -12.80
C TYR A 418 -7.39 5.64 -12.09
N ARG A 419 -8.67 5.52 -11.72
CA ARG A 419 -9.25 4.37 -11.02
C ARG A 419 -10.63 4.05 -11.60
N PRO A 420 -11.11 2.80 -11.51
CA PRO A 420 -12.40 2.41 -12.10
C PRO A 420 -13.59 3.24 -11.63
N GLY A 421 -13.58 3.71 -10.37
CA GLY A 421 -14.64 4.55 -9.81
C GLY A 421 -14.74 5.92 -10.50
N PRO A 422 -13.71 6.78 -10.40
CA PRO A 422 -13.70 8.07 -11.07
C PRO A 422 -13.83 7.97 -12.60
N LEU A 423 -13.18 7.00 -13.26
CA LEU A 423 -13.27 6.78 -14.71
C LEU A 423 -14.69 6.39 -15.16
N GLY A 424 -15.43 5.65 -14.33
CA GLY A 424 -16.83 5.31 -14.57
C GLY A 424 -17.81 6.45 -14.32
N SER A 425 -17.32 7.64 -13.95
CA SER A 425 -18.11 8.84 -13.68
C SER A 425 -17.64 10.02 -14.55
N ASN A 426 -18.45 11.07 -14.67
CA ASN A 426 -18.05 12.29 -15.38
C ASN A 426 -16.95 13.10 -14.66
N MET A 427 -16.45 12.64 -13.50
CA MET A 427 -15.46 13.34 -12.68
C MET A 427 -14.18 13.70 -13.43
N VAL A 428 -13.63 12.76 -14.21
CA VAL A 428 -12.38 12.97 -14.93
C VAL A 428 -12.57 14.06 -16.00
N ASN A 429 -13.70 14.02 -16.71
CA ASN A 429 -14.03 15.03 -17.71
C ASN A 429 -14.28 16.41 -17.07
N ASP A 430 -14.98 16.46 -15.95
CA ASP A 430 -15.22 17.71 -15.21
C ASP A 430 -13.91 18.33 -14.73
N PHE A 431 -12.97 17.51 -14.23
CA PHE A 431 -11.64 17.96 -13.82
C PHE A 431 -10.84 18.54 -14.99
N ILE A 432 -10.76 17.81 -16.11
CA ILE A 432 -10.04 18.25 -17.32
C ILE A 432 -10.64 19.53 -17.89
N ASN A 433 -11.98 19.62 -17.95
CA ASN A 433 -12.67 20.78 -18.48
C ASN A 433 -12.56 22.00 -17.55
N GLY A 434 -12.58 21.78 -16.23
CA GLY A 434 -12.34 22.81 -15.23
C GLY A 434 -10.92 23.38 -15.34
N LYS A 435 -9.92 22.50 -15.47
CA LYS A 435 -8.53 22.89 -15.69
C LYS A 435 -8.33 23.74 -16.95
N HIS A 436 -8.87 23.30 -18.08
CA HIS A 436 -8.73 24.02 -19.37
C HIS A 436 -9.67 25.23 -19.49
N GLY A 437 -10.39 25.61 -18.41
CA GLY A 437 -11.31 26.75 -18.40
C GLY A 437 -12.54 26.60 -19.29
N LYS A 438 -12.81 25.39 -19.80
CA LYS A 438 -13.98 25.09 -20.65
C LYS A 438 -15.29 25.11 -19.87
N ILE A 439 -15.21 24.86 -18.56
CA ILE A 439 -16.33 24.97 -17.61
C ILE A 439 -15.92 25.98 -16.54
N LYS A 440 -16.77 26.98 -16.27
CA LYS A 440 -16.59 27.84 -15.10
C LYS A 440 -16.75 27.00 -13.84
N THR A 441 -15.68 26.87 -13.06
CA THR A 441 -15.70 26.22 -11.75
C THR A 441 -16.73 26.91 -10.86
N LYS A 442 -17.85 26.22 -10.59
CA LYS A 442 -18.90 26.71 -9.71
C LYS A 442 -18.80 26.02 -8.37
N TYR A 443 -18.41 26.76 -7.35
CA TYR A 443 -18.49 26.31 -5.96
C TYR A 443 -19.91 26.48 -5.45
N LEU A 444 -20.41 25.49 -4.69
CA LEU A 444 -21.73 25.60 -4.05
C LEU A 444 -21.79 26.72 -3.01
N LEU A 445 -20.65 27.03 -2.40
CA LEU A 445 -20.45 28.02 -1.36
C LEU A 445 -19.07 28.67 -1.56
N PRO A 446 -18.90 29.99 -1.34
CA PRO A 446 -17.59 30.65 -1.46
C PRO A 446 -16.51 30.03 -0.56
N GLN A 447 -16.88 29.56 0.63
CA GLN A 447 -15.96 28.93 1.58
C GLN A 447 -15.32 27.64 1.06
N LEU A 448 -15.89 27.01 0.02
CA LEU A 448 -15.35 25.80 -0.59
C LEU A 448 -14.21 26.08 -1.56
N GLU A 449 -14.05 27.33 -2.01
CA GLU A 449 -13.05 27.70 -3.00
C GLU A 449 -11.62 27.39 -2.51
N SER A 450 -11.27 27.75 -1.28
CA SER A 450 -9.93 27.48 -0.72
C SER A 450 -9.58 25.99 -0.64
N ILE A 451 -10.58 25.11 -0.58
CA ILE A 451 -10.40 23.66 -0.45
C ILE A 451 -10.37 22.97 -1.82
N LEU A 452 -11.21 23.43 -2.76
CA LEU A 452 -11.47 22.77 -4.03
C LEU A 452 -10.80 23.45 -5.22
N LYS A 453 -10.13 24.59 -5.03
CA LYS A 453 -9.41 25.30 -6.09
C LYS A 453 -8.33 24.44 -6.75
N GLU A 454 -7.56 23.71 -5.96
CA GLU A 454 -6.52 22.79 -6.46
C GLU A 454 -7.06 21.63 -7.31
N THR A 455 -8.35 21.32 -7.18
CA THR A 455 -9.03 20.24 -7.91
C THR A 455 -10.13 20.76 -8.82
N TYR A 456 -10.06 22.05 -9.18
CA TYR A 456 -10.99 22.70 -10.11
C TYR A 456 -12.47 22.50 -9.74
N GLY A 457 -12.80 22.53 -8.45
CA GLY A 457 -14.16 22.38 -7.92
C GLY A 457 -14.62 20.94 -7.68
N VAL A 458 -13.82 19.95 -8.07
CA VAL A 458 -14.11 18.53 -7.86
C VAL A 458 -13.65 18.11 -6.47
N ILE A 459 -14.50 17.43 -5.70
CA ILE A 459 -14.05 16.75 -4.46
C ILE A 459 -13.34 15.47 -4.93
N LEU A 460 -12.02 15.40 -4.70
CA LEU A 460 -11.15 14.28 -5.12
C LEU A 460 -10.51 13.56 -3.94
N TYR A 461 -10.16 14.29 -2.88
CA TYR A 461 -9.42 13.77 -1.74
C TYR A 461 -10.27 13.58 -0.48
N GLN A 462 -9.87 12.62 0.35
CA GLN A 462 -10.47 12.38 1.67
C GLN A 462 -10.26 13.58 2.60
N GLU A 463 -9.09 14.22 2.51
CA GLU A 463 -8.69 15.39 3.26
C GLU A 463 -9.57 16.60 2.92
N GLN A 464 -10.01 16.73 1.66
CA GLN A 464 -10.96 17.76 1.27
C GLN A 464 -12.32 17.56 1.96
N VAL A 465 -12.82 16.33 2.03
CA VAL A 465 -14.06 16.04 2.80
C VAL A 465 -13.91 16.43 4.26
N MET A 466 -12.74 16.15 4.85
CA MET A 466 -12.47 16.50 6.25
C MET A 466 -12.47 18.02 6.45
N LYS A 467 -11.77 18.78 5.59
CA LYS A 467 -11.74 20.25 5.63
C LYS A 467 -13.13 20.87 5.38
N ILE A 468 -13.92 20.29 4.47
CA ILE A 468 -15.29 20.73 4.22
C ILE A 468 -16.15 20.59 5.48
N ALA A 469 -16.05 19.45 6.19
CA ALA A 469 -16.78 19.23 7.44
C ALA A 469 -16.31 20.17 8.55
N GLN A 470 -15.00 20.43 8.64
CA GLN A 470 -14.43 21.38 9.61
C GLN A 470 -14.96 22.80 9.38
N ILE A 471 -14.80 23.33 8.17
CA ILE A 471 -15.13 24.73 7.85
C ILE A 471 -16.64 24.96 7.85
N LEU A 472 -17.42 24.05 7.26
CA LEU A 472 -18.85 24.27 7.12
C LEU A 472 -19.65 23.82 8.33
N ALA A 473 -19.28 22.72 9.00
CA ALA A 473 -20.08 22.14 10.07
C ALA A 473 -19.42 22.17 11.46
N SER A 474 -18.31 22.90 11.60
CA SER A 474 -17.53 23.02 12.85
C SER A 474 -17.22 21.65 13.44
N TYR A 475 -16.78 20.73 12.60
CA TYR A 475 -16.17 19.47 13.03
C TYR A 475 -14.74 19.75 13.50
N THR A 476 -14.31 19.05 14.54
CA THR A 476 -12.87 18.83 14.75
C THR A 476 -12.33 17.92 13.63
N LEU A 477 -11.04 18.01 13.31
CA LEU A 477 -10.44 17.13 12.30
C LEU A 477 -10.51 15.65 12.71
N ALA A 478 -10.50 15.37 14.01
CA ALA A 478 -10.75 14.06 14.59
C ALA A 478 -12.16 13.52 14.25
N GLU A 479 -13.21 14.31 14.51
CA GLU A 479 -14.60 13.96 14.13
C GLU A 479 -14.76 13.83 12.61
N ALA A 480 -14.01 14.63 11.85
CA ALA A 480 -14.06 14.62 10.39
C ALA A 480 -13.47 13.33 9.80
N ASP A 481 -12.42 12.78 10.42
CA ASP A 481 -11.90 11.45 10.08
C ASP A 481 -12.90 10.33 10.40
N GLU A 482 -13.69 10.46 11.48
CA GLU A 482 -14.78 9.51 11.78
C GLU A 482 -15.87 9.54 10.68
N LEU A 483 -16.29 10.74 10.27
CA LEU A 483 -17.22 10.90 9.15
C LEU A 483 -16.70 10.21 7.89
N ARG A 484 -15.45 10.46 7.51
CA ARG A 484 -14.81 9.83 6.35
C ARG A 484 -14.85 8.29 6.44
N LYS A 485 -14.51 7.72 7.59
CA LYS A 485 -14.58 6.26 7.83
C LYS A 485 -16.01 5.72 7.73
N ALA A 486 -16.99 6.47 8.25
CA ALA A 486 -18.40 6.10 8.18
C ALA A 486 -18.89 6.01 6.73
N ILE A 487 -18.49 6.96 5.88
CA ILE A 487 -18.83 6.95 4.45
C ILE A 487 -18.19 5.74 3.76
N GLY A 488 -16.91 5.46 4.03
CA GLY A 488 -16.21 4.32 3.43
C GLY A 488 -16.83 2.95 3.81
N LYS A 489 -17.31 2.79 5.04
CA LYS A 489 -17.96 1.55 5.51
C LYS A 489 -19.45 1.42 5.17
N LYS A 490 -20.06 2.46 4.57
CA LYS A 490 -21.50 2.51 4.18
C LYS A 490 -22.47 2.06 5.29
N LYS A 491 -22.16 2.35 6.57
CA LYS A 491 -23.03 2.00 7.70
C LYS A 491 -24.18 3.00 7.80
N GLN A 492 -25.37 2.63 7.30
CA GLN A 492 -26.54 3.51 7.22
C GLN A 492 -26.88 4.24 8.53
N LYS A 493 -26.86 3.52 9.67
CA LYS A 493 -27.15 4.12 11.00
C LYS A 493 -26.15 5.21 11.39
N VAL A 494 -24.86 4.98 11.16
CA VAL A 494 -23.78 5.93 11.49
C VAL A 494 -23.85 7.13 10.54
N MET A 495 -24.13 6.89 9.26
CA MET A 495 -24.29 7.96 8.28
C MET A 495 -25.46 8.90 8.58
N ALA A 496 -26.59 8.36 9.05
CA ALA A 496 -27.74 9.18 9.45
C ALA A 496 -27.38 10.14 10.61
N ARG A 497 -26.61 9.66 11.60
CA ARG A 497 -26.13 10.48 12.72
C ARG A 497 -25.23 11.62 12.23
N HIS A 498 -24.23 11.32 11.40
CA HIS A 498 -23.35 12.36 10.87
C HIS A 498 -24.07 13.35 9.96
N LYS A 499 -25.08 12.90 9.20
CA LYS A 499 -25.90 13.78 8.37
C LYS A 499 -26.61 14.83 9.21
N ALA A 500 -27.24 14.41 10.31
CA ALA A 500 -27.89 15.33 11.24
C ALA A 500 -26.88 16.31 11.85
N ARG A 501 -25.75 15.80 12.37
CA ARG A 501 -24.68 16.62 12.96
C ARG A 501 -24.06 17.61 11.97
N PHE A 502 -23.91 17.23 10.71
CA PHE A 502 -23.40 18.09 9.65
C PHE A 502 -24.37 19.23 9.33
N ILE A 503 -25.65 18.93 9.18
CA ILE A 503 -26.68 19.95 8.89
C ILE A 503 -26.82 20.92 10.07
N GLU A 504 -26.80 20.43 11.30
CA GLU A 504 -26.87 21.28 12.51
C GLU A 504 -25.65 22.20 12.61
N GLY A 505 -24.45 21.65 12.40
CA GLY A 505 -23.22 22.45 12.38
C GLY A 505 -23.21 23.49 11.25
N ALA A 506 -23.67 23.10 10.07
CA ALA A 506 -23.80 24.00 8.92
C ALA A 506 -24.79 25.14 9.19
N ALA A 507 -25.91 24.86 9.86
CA ALA A 507 -26.86 25.88 10.26
C ALA A 507 -26.24 26.88 11.26
N LYS A 508 -25.42 26.41 12.20
CA LYS A 508 -24.68 27.28 13.15
C LYS A 508 -23.69 28.22 12.44
N ASN A 509 -23.15 27.81 11.28
CA ASN A 509 -22.27 28.62 10.44
C ASN A 509 -23.02 29.39 9.33
N ASN A 510 -24.33 29.60 9.49
CA ASN A 510 -25.19 30.35 8.56
C ASN A 510 -25.24 29.77 7.13
N VAL A 511 -25.02 28.46 6.97
CA VAL A 511 -25.19 27.78 5.69
C VAL A 511 -26.64 27.35 5.52
N ASP A 512 -27.24 27.68 4.37
CA ASP A 512 -28.61 27.26 4.04
C ASP A 512 -28.79 25.72 4.17
N PRO A 513 -29.79 25.24 4.92
CA PRO A 513 -29.99 23.81 5.16
C PRO A 513 -30.20 22.98 3.88
N LYS A 514 -30.79 23.55 2.82
CA LYS A 514 -30.95 22.83 1.55
C LYS A 514 -29.60 22.63 0.88
N THR A 515 -28.75 23.65 0.91
CA THR A 515 -27.38 23.61 0.40
C THR A 515 -26.52 22.64 1.20
N ALA A 516 -26.59 22.66 2.53
CA ALA A 516 -25.89 21.70 3.40
C ALA A 516 -26.31 20.26 3.12
N LYS A 517 -27.61 19.99 2.95
CA LYS A 517 -28.15 18.66 2.60
C LYS A 517 -27.67 18.20 1.22
N ARG A 518 -27.64 19.11 0.23
CA ARG A 518 -27.11 18.83 -1.11
C ARG A 518 -25.62 18.49 -1.06
N LEU A 519 -24.83 19.26 -0.32
CA LEU A 519 -23.40 19.03 -0.17
C LEU A 519 -23.10 17.71 0.53
N PHE A 520 -23.82 17.39 1.62
CA PHE A 520 -23.67 16.10 2.29
C PHE A 520 -23.99 14.92 1.36
N THR A 521 -24.97 15.08 0.47
CA THR A 521 -25.31 14.06 -0.53
C THR A 521 -24.19 13.87 -1.56
N LEU A 522 -23.47 14.94 -1.93
CA LEU A 522 -22.28 14.84 -2.77
C LEU A 522 -21.14 14.13 -2.05
N ILE A 523 -20.90 14.46 -0.78
CA ILE A 523 -19.89 13.80 0.07
C ILE A 523 -20.19 12.29 0.24
N ASP A 524 -21.45 11.92 0.46
CA ASP A 524 -21.88 10.51 0.61
C ASP A 524 -21.67 9.71 -0.68
N LYS A 525 -22.00 10.30 -1.85
CA LYS A 525 -21.69 9.70 -3.15
C LYS A 525 -20.18 9.59 -3.38
N PHE A 526 -19.42 10.59 -2.92
CA PHE A 526 -17.97 10.69 -3.08
C PHE A 526 -17.18 9.60 -2.33
N GLY A 527 -17.58 9.24 -1.12
CA GLY A 527 -16.74 8.35 -0.31
C GLY A 527 -16.62 6.91 -0.85
N GLY A 528 -17.31 6.57 -1.95
CA GLY A 528 -17.02 5.36 -2.72
C GLY A 528 -15.71 5.40 -3.52
N TYR A 529 -15.19 6.58 -3.84
CA TYR A 529 -14.01 6.74 -4.72
C TYR A 529 -12.95 7.74 -4.22
N GLY A 530 -13.21 8.48 -3.14
CA GLY A 530 -12.25 9.42 -2.56
C GLY A 530 -10.90 8.82 -2.19
N PHE A 531 -9.82 9.54 -2.53
CA PHE A 531 -8.45 9.05 -2.38
C PHE A 531 -7.71 9.74 -1.22
N ASN A 532 -6.72 9.07 -0.64
CA ASN A 532 -5.87 9.64 0.40
C ASN A 532 -4.81 10.54 -0.26
N LYS A 533 -4.88 11.87 -0.02
CA LYS A 533 -3.97 12.84 -0.63
C LYS A 533 -2.53 12.61 -0.21
N SER A 534 -2.27 12.30 1.07
CA SER A 534 -0.91 12.04 1.56
C SER A 534 -0.25 10.89 0.81
N HIS A 535 -0.99 9.81 0.56
CA HIS A 535 -0.52 8.67 -0.22
C HIS A 535 -0.32 9.02 -1.71
N SER A 536 -1.23 9.83 -2.27
CA SER A 536 -1.14 10.30 -3.66
C SER A 536 0.08 11.19 -3.87
N ALA A 537 0.33 12.13 -2.96
CA ALA A 537 1.45 13.07 -3.02
C ALA A 537 2.79 12.35 -2.91
N ALA A 538 2.90 11.41 -1.97
CA ALA A 538 4.03 10.50 -1.83
C ALA A 538 4.42 9.83 -3.16
N TYR A 539 3.49 9.12 -3.78
CA TYR A 539 3.81 8.42 -5.03
C TYR A 539 3.93 9.33 -6.24
N ALA A 540 3.22 10.47 -6.25
CA ALA A 540 3.38 11.49 -7.28
C ALA A 540 4.81 12.08 -7.28
N MET A 541 5.45 12.20 -6.11
CA MET A 541 6.85 12.62 -6.03
C MET A 541 7.79 11.66 -6.76
N ILE A 542 7.66 10.35 -6.52
CA ILE A 542 8.46 9.34 -7.23
C ILE A 542 8.14 9.37 -8.74
N ALA A 543 6.86 9.50 -9.11
CA ALA A 543 6.47 9.63 -10.50
C ALA A 543 7.13 10.83 -11.17
N TYR A 544 7.11 12.00 -10.51
CA TYR A 544 7.77 13.22 -10.97
C TYR A 544 9.29 13.05 -11.10
N GLN A 545 9.96 12.50 -10.09
CA GLN A 545 11.40 12.21 -10.11
C GLN A 545 11.77 11.33 -11.30
N THR A 546 11.01 10.26 -11.57
CA THR A 546 11.27 9.40 -12.74
C THR A 546 10.99 10.10 -14.07
N ALA A 547 9.98 10.96 -14.14
CA ALA A 547 9.70 11.76 -15.34
C ALA A 547 10.81 12.79 -15.60
N TYR A 548 11.31 13.44 -14.55
CA TYR A 548 12.41 14.39 -14.60
C TYR A 548 13.70 13.73 -15.09
N LEU A 549 14.08 12.59 -14.50
CA LEU A 549 15.24 11.81 -14.95
C LEU A 549 15.10 11.38 -16.41
N LYS A 550 13.91 10.97 -16.84
CA LYS A 550 13.67 10.61 -18.24
C LYS A 550 13.74 11.82 -19.18
N ALA A 551 13.31 13.00 -18.75
CA ALA A 551 13.33 14.21 -19.57
C ALA A 551 14.74 14.75 -19.77
N HIS A 552 15.56 14.77 -18.70
CA HIS A 552 16.88 15.40 -18.69
C HIS A 552 18.04 14.42 -18.90
N TYR A 553 17.90 13.18 -18.46
CA TYR A 553 18.92 12.13 -18.55
C TYR A 553 18.36 10.83 -19.16
N PRO A 554 17.78 10.90 -20.38
CA PRO A 554 17.03 9.79 -20.98
C PRO A 554 17.87 8.52 -21.16
N VAL A 555 19.15 8.65 -21.52
CA VAL A 555 20.03 7.49 -21.77
C VAL A 555 20.30 6.72 -20.47
N GLN A 556 20.74 7.41 -19.43
CA GLN A 556 21.05 6.84 -18.12
C GLN A 556 19.79 6.25 -17.47
N PHE A 557 18.67 6.95 -17.55
CA PHE A 557 17.39 6.47 -17.03
C PHE A 557 16.92 5.19 -17.74
N MET A 558 16.97 5.16 -19.08
CA MET A 558 16.56 3.97 -19.83
C MET A 558 17.52 2.80 -19.64
N ALA A 559 18.83 3.04 -19.51
CA ALA A 559 19.80 2.00 -19.17
C ALA A 559 19.54 1.39 -17.78
N ALA A 560 19.26 2.23 -16.78
CA ALA A 560 18.87 1.77 -15.44
C ALA A 560 17.56 0.96 -15.47
N LEU A 561 16.57 1.39 -16.26
CA LEU A 561 15.30 0.67 -16.42
C LEU A 561 15.49 -0.70 -17.06
N LEU A 562 16.27 -0.78 -18.16
CA LEU A 562 16.62 -2.03 -18.85
C LEU A 562 17.33 -2.99 -17.90
N THR A 563 18.31 -2.50 -17.13
CA THR A 563 19.03 -3.27 -16.12
C THR A 563 18.08 -3.90 -15.10
N GLN A 564 17.15 -3.10 -14.57
CA GLN A 564 16.21 -3.61 -13.58
C GLN A 564 15.13 -4.53 -14.18
N ASP A 565 14.88 -4.48 -15.49
CA ASP A 565 13.95 -5.39 -16.19
C ASP A 565 14.67 -6.62 -16.80
N MET A 566 15.97 -6.79 -16.53
CA MET A 566 16.70 -8.00 -16.91
C MET A 566 15.98 -9.25 -16.39
N GLY A 567 15.74 -10.21 -17.28
CA GLY A 567 14.99 -11.43 -16.98
C GLY A 567 13.48 -11.37 -17.28
N ASN A 568 12.92 -10.20 -17.61
CA ASN A 568 11.55 -10.06 -18.11
C ASN A 568 11.54 -9.65 -19.59
N GLN A 569 11.49 -10.64 -20.48
CA GLN A 569 11.58 -10.44 -21.93
C GLN A 569 10.55 -9.42 -22.45
N ASP A 570 9.29 -9.50 -22.03
CA ASP A 570 8.22 -8.61 -22.50
C ASP A 570 8.52 -7.14 -22.14
N LYS A 571 8.96 -6.89 -20.90
CA LYS A 571 9.33 -5.54 -20.45
C LYS A 571 10.59 -5.04 -21.13
N THR A 572 11.61 -5.90 -21.28
CA THR A 572 12.85 -5.54 -21.98
C THR A 572 12.54 -5.13 -23.42
N ILE A 573 11.72 -5.90 -24.15
CA ILE A 573 11.31 -5.57 -25.53
C ILE A 573 10.58 -4.22 -25.58
N LYS A 574 9.63 -3.99 -24.65
CA LYS A 574 8.91 -2.71 -24.54
C LYS A 574 9.87 -1.54 -24.34
N ASN A 575 10.84 -1.67 -23.44
CA ASN A 575 11.80 -0.61 -23.14
C ASN A 575 12.79 -0.36 -24.30
N ILE A 576 13.23 -1.41 -25.01
CA ILE A 576 14.06 -1.28 -26.23
C ILE A 576 13.31 -0.53 -27.33
N ALA A 577 12.02 -0.84 -27.53
CA ALA A 577 11.19 -0.13 -28.50
C ALA A 577 11.08 1.36 -28.16
N GLU A 578 10.88 1.68 -26.88
CA GLU A 578 10.86 3.07 -26.41
C GLU A 578 12.19 3.79 -26.67
N CYS A 579 13.34 3.16 -26.39
CA CYS A 579 14.64 3.75 -26.71
C CYS A 579 14.77 4.12 -28.19
N ARG A 580 14.32 3.24 -29.10
CA ARG A 580 14.32 3.51 -30.54
C ARG A 580 13.41 4.67 -30.90
N GLU A 581 12.21 4.76 -30.32
CA GLU A 581 11.30 5.90 -30.52
C GLU A 581 11.88 7.22 -30.00
N MET A 582 12.67 7.17 -28.93
CA MET A 582 13.41 8.31 -28.38
C MET A 582 14.67 8.67 -29.19
N GLY A 583 15.04 7.88 -30.19
CA GLY A 583 16.27 8.08 -30.97
C GLY A 583 17.56 7.65 -30.24
N ILE A 584 17.45 6.83 -29.20
CA ILE A 584 18.58 6.27 -28.47
C ILE A 584 19.06 5.00 -29.19
N GLU A 585 20.30 5.01 -29.65
CA GLU A 585 20.94 3.84 -30.24
C GLU A 585 21.25 2.80 -29.15
N ILE A 586 20.78 1.57 -29.36
CA ILE A 586 21.12 0.43 -28.51
C ILE A 586 22.06 -0.47 -29.30
N LEU A 587 23.31 -0.53 -28.85
CA LEU A 587 24.34 -1.40 -29.40
C LEU A 587 24.11 -2.85 -28.96
N PRO A 588 24.50 -3.85 -29.77
CA PRO A 588 24.51 -5.23 -29.34
C PRO A 588 25.56 -5.46 -28.23
N PRO A 589 25.43 -6.54 -27.44
CA PRO A 589 26.43 -6.88 -26.43
C PRO A 589 27.82 -7.08 -27.04
N ASP A 590 28.83 -6.44 -26.45
CA ASP A 590 30.25 -6.60 -26.77
C ASP A 590 31.02 -7.10 -25.53
N ILE A 591 31.86 -8.12 -25.68
CA ILE A 591 32.61 -8.73 -24.57
C ILE A 591 33.65 -7.79 -23.93
N ASN A 592 34.14 -6.79 -24.66
CA ASN A 592 35.16 -5.86 -24.20
C ASN A 592 34.56 -4.61 -23.54
N GLU A 593 33.37 -4.21 -23.94
CA GLU A 593 32.74 -2.95 -23.50
C GLU A 593 31.55 -3.15 -22.55
N SER A 594 30.86 -4.29 -22.64
CA SER A 594 29.69 -4.54 -21.78
C SER A 594 30.12 -4.80 -20.34
N GLN A 595 29.44 -4.15 -19.39
CA GLN A 595 29.60 -4.43 -17.96
C GLN A 595 28.80 -5.69 -17.57
N ALA A 596 29.36 -6.49 -16.66
CA ALA A 596 28.80 -7.77 -16.21
C ALA A 596 27.74 -7.63 -15.13
#